data_AF-M0D1V7-F1
#
_entry.id   AF-M0D1V7-F1
#
_cell.length_a   1.000
_cell.length_b   1.000
_cell.length_c   1.000
_cell.angle_alpha   90.00
_cell.angle_beta   90.00
_cell.angle_gamma   90.00
#
_symmetry.space_group_name_H-M   'P 1'
#
loop_
_entity.id
_entity.type
_entity.pdbx_description
1 polymer ?
#
loop_
_entity_poly.entity_id
_entity_poly.type
_entity_poly.pdbx_seq_one_letter_code
_entity_poly.pdbx_strand_id
1 'polypeptide(L)'
;MSERSLGWRVGELVAAIAVVAAVAVFARRVGPDLSVTVQSALFALAATLALVGAATTRFRQGSLFLYAALVAGTAGYAASTHSFGATGTFVFVVLALVALLGAIYVVEERRYRLRRGEAVAAVVVVALAGGALVATDLGTSPLSYETSVHGSAELPADPEQSAAVVVGSATVDNDFVYREQVSFPAARACVFNGTGRTDTPVLYGTNGSYFPSSVGGNGRLRVDMTVLAPQAVVESLDAPVPVERADDCPAESGRERIVVVVDE
;
A
#
# COMPACT_ATOMS: atom_id res chain seq x y z
N MET A 1 47.94 -12.74 -24.78
CA MET A 1 46.72 -12.00 -25.19
C MET A 1 45.47 -12.75 -24.74
N SER A 2 44.98 -12.57 -23.51
CA SER A 2 43.63 -13.03 -23.08
C SER A 2 43.15 -12.50 -21.72
N GLU A 3 43.93 -11.69 -20.99
CA GLU A 3 43.52 -11.26 -19.63
C GLU A 3 42.58 -10.04 -19.62
N ARG A 4 42.61 -9.20 -20.67
CA ARG A 4 41.72 -8.03 -20.77
C ARG A 4 40.23 -8.37 -20.92
N SER A 5 39.89 -9.56 -21.43
CA SER A 5 38.50 -9.98 -21.62
C SER A 5 37.86 -10.56 -20.35
N LEU A 6 38.67 -11.14 -19.46
CA LEU A 6 38.18 -11.77 -18.23
C LEU A 6 37.88 -10.71 -17.17
N GLY A 7 38.81 -9.76 -16.95
CA GLY A 7 38.61 -8.67 -15.99
C GLY A 7 37.42 -7.77 -16.34
N TRP A 8 37.17 -7.53 -17.63
CA TRP A 8 36.02 -6.73 -18.08
C TRP A 8 34.68 -7.44 -17.83
N ARG A 9 34.59 -8.74 -18.13
CA ARG A 9 33.39 -9.56 -17.85
C ARG A 9 33.11 -9.71 -16.36
N VAL A 10 34.17 -9.86 -15.55
CA VAL A 10 34.03 -9.90 -14.09
C VAL A 10 33.54 -8.56 -13.56
N GLY A 11 34.06 -7.44 -14.07
CA GLY A 11 33.58 -6.09 -13.72
C GLY A 11 32.11 -5.87 -14.07
N GLU A 12 31.67 -6.28 -15.26
CA GLU A 12 30.25 -6.21 -15.66
C GLU A 12 29.35 -7.05 -14.76
N LEU A 13 29.80 -8.26 -14.39
CA LEU A 13 29.03 -9.18 -13.56
C LEU A 13 28.91 -8.65 -12.12
N VAL A 14 30.00 -8.11 -11.56
CA VAL A 14 30.01 -7.44 -10.25
C VAL A 14 29.09 -6.21 -10.28
N ALA A 15 29.14 -5.40 -11.34
CA ALA A 15 28.25 -4.25 -11.49
C ALA A 15 26.78 -4.67 -11.56
N ALA A 16 26.47 -5.73 -12.33
CA ALA A 16 25.10 -6.26 -12.42
C ALA A 16 24.60 -6.77 -11.06
N ILE A 17 25.42 -7.53 -10.32
CA ILE A 17 25.09 -7.99 -8.96
C ILE A 17 24.87 -6.79 -8.03
N ALA A 18 25.74 -5.77 -8.09
CA ALA A 18 25.62 -4.59 -7.26
C ALA A 18 24.31 -3.82 -7.55
N VAL A 19 23.92 -3.70 -8.82
CA VAL A 19 22.63 -3.08 -9.21
C VAL A 19 21.46 -3.90 -8.68
N VAL A 20 21.47 -5.23 -8.85
CA VAL A 20 20.40 -6.10 -8.33
C VAL A 20 20.31 -6.00 -6.80
N ALA A 21 21.45 -6.01 -6.12
CA ALA A 21 21.50 -5.86 -4.67
C ALA A 21 21.00 -4.48 -4.22
N ALA A 22 21.39 -3.41 -4.90
CA ALA A 22 20.92 -2.05 -4.61
C ALA A 22 19.40 -1.93 -4.79
N VAL A 23 18.85 -2.49 -5.88
CA VAL A 23 17.41 -2.55 -6.11
C VAL A 23 16.70 -3.37 -5.03
N ALA A 24 17.25 -4.52 -4.65
CA ALA A 24 16.66 -5.35 -3.59
C ALA A 24 16.68 -4.65 -2.22
N VAL A 25 17.78 -3.97 -1.88
CA VAL A 25 17.90 -3.17 -0.65
C VAL A 25 16.91 -2.01 -0.68
N PHE A 26 16.82 -1.27 -1.80
CA PHE A 26 15.87 -0.18 -1.97
C PHE A 26 14.43 -0.67 -1.82
N ALA A 27 14.05 -1.74 -2.52
CA ALA A 27 12.70 -2.31 -2.45
C ALA A 27 12.33 -2.81 -1.04
N ARG A 28 13.32 -3.20 -0.23
CA ARG A 28 13.10 -3.67 1.14
C ARG A 28 13.11 -2.56 2.19
N ARG A 29 13.91 -1.52 1.99
CA ARG A 29 14.21 -0.50 3.02
C ARG A 29 13.56 0.85 2.77
N VAL A 30 13.29 1.18 1.52
CA VAL A 30 12.74 2.49 1.12
C VAL A 30 11.37 2.28 0.52
N GLY A 31 11.24 1.30 -0.39
CA GLY A 31 10.00 0.97 -1.09
C GLY A 31 8.73 0.96 -0.21
N PRO A 32 8.73 0.28 0.95
CA PRO A 32 7.54 0.19 1.81
C PRO A 32 7.13 1.51 2.47
N ASP A 33 8.09 2.42 2.67
CA ASP A 33 7.87 3.71 3.33
C ASP A 33 7.49 4.80 2.32
N LEU A 34 7.53 4.50 1.02
CA LEU A 34 7.10 5.43 -0.02
C LEU A 34 5.59 5.45 -0.15
N SER A 35 5.05 6.60 -0.55
CA SER A 35 3.65 6.76 -0.88
C SER A 35 3.25 5.80 -2.00
N VAL A 36 1.98 5.38 -1.96
CA VAL A 36 1.39 4.49 -2.96
C VAL A 36 1.50 5.07 -4.37
N THR A 37 1.40 6.40 -4.49
CA THR A 37 1.58 7.10 -5.76
C THR A 37 3.01 6.95 -6.29
N VAL A 38 4.03 7.15 -5.45
CA VAL A 38 5.43 7.01 -5.85
C VAL A 38 5.78 5.56 -6.14
N GLN A 39 5.30 4.60 -5.34
CA GLN A 39 5.46 3.17 -5.64
C GLN A 39 4.94 2.82 -7.04
N SER A 40 3.70 3.25 -7.36
CA SER A 40 3.10 3.05 -8.69
C SER A 40 3.93 3.69 -9.81
N ALA A 41 4.41 4.92 -9.60
CA ALA A 41 5.21 5.64 -10.58
C ALA A 41 6.57 4.96 -10.82
N LEU A 42 7.22 4.44 -9.77
CA LEU A 42 8.47 3.69 -9.90
C LEU A 42 8.29 2.40 -10.71
N PHE A 43 7.16 1.69 -10.57
CA PHE A 43 6.85 0.55 -11.44
C PHE A 43 6.68 0.96 -12.91
N ALA A 44 6.00 2.07 -13.18
CA ALA A 44 5.86 2.60 -14.53
C ALA A 44 7.20 3.04 -15.15
N LEU A 45 8.06 3.67 -14.34
CA LEU A 45 9.41 4.05 -14.74
C LEU A 45 10.29 2.83 -15.02
N ALA A 46 10.20 1.79 -14.18
CA ALA A 46 10.88 0.52 -14.40
C ALA A 46 10.37 -0.17 -15.69
N ALA A 47 9.06 -0.12 -15.96
CA ALA A 47 8.51 -0.60 -17.23
C ALA A 47 9.13 0.15 -18.40
N THR A 48 9.22 1.48 -18.31
CA THR A 48 9.87 2.30 -19.34
C THR A 48 11.31 1.89 -19.60
N LEU A 49 12.10 1.59 -18.55
CA LEU A 49 13.46 1.06 -18.71
C LEU A 49 13.47 -0.31 -19.39
N ALA A 50 12.53 -1.20 -19.06
CA ALA A 50 12.38 -2.49 -19.73
C ALA A 50 12.06 -2.31 -21.22
N LEU A 51 11.20 -1.36 -21.58
CA LEU A 51 10.89 -1.02 -22.97
C LEU A 51 12.12 -0.47 -23.72
N VAL A 52 12.89 0.42 -23.09
CA VAL A 52 14.17 0.90 -23.64
C VAL A 52 15.14 -0.26 -23.86
N GLY A 53 15.21 -1.19 -22.90
CA GLY A 53 15.99 -2.43 -23.01
C GLY A 53 15.54 -3.30 -24.19
N ALA A 54 14.24 -3.43 -24.41
CA ALA A 54 13.69 -4.19 -25.54
C ALA A 54 14.03 -3.56 -26.91
N ALA A 55 14.08 -2.23 -26.97
CA ALA A 55 14.40 -1.48 -28.17
C ALA A 55 15.91 -1.42 -28.49
N THR A 56 16.78 -1.71 -27.52
CA THR A 56 18.24 -1.51 -27.67
C THR A 56 19.10 -2.77 -27.52
N THR A 57 18.64 -3.76 -26.77
CA THR A 57 19.46 -4.93 -26.43
C THR A 57 19.12 -6.16 -27.28
N ARG A 58 20.02 -7.15 -27.25
CA ARG A 58 19.77 -8.48 -27.84
C ARG A 58 18.71 -9.29 -27.10
N PHE A 59 18.35 -8.90 -25.87
CA PHE A 59 17.38 -9.59 -25.02
C PHE A 59 15.95 -9.05 -25.22
N ARG A 60 15.62 -8.69 -26.47
CA ARG A 60 14.37 -8.00 -26.83
C ARG A 60 13.13 -8.66 -26.24
N GLN A 61 12.94 -9.97 -26.47
CA GLN A 61 11.76 -10.69 -26.01
C GLN A 61 11.66 -10.70 -24.48
N GLY A 62 12.77 -10.99 -23.78
CA GLY A 62 12.80 -10.97 -22.32
C GLY A 62 12.45 -9.60 -21.74
N SER A 63 12.97 -8.53 -22.34
CA SER A 63 12.66 -7.15 -21.94
C SER A 63 11.21 -6.75 -22.26
N LEU A 64 10.62 -7.25 -23.34
CA LEU A 64 9.19 -7.06 -23.63
C LEU A 64 8.30 -7.79 -22.62
N PHE A 65 8.65 -9.02 -22.23
CA PHE A 65 7.93 -9.72 -21.18
C PHE A 65 8.03 -9.00 -19.84
N LEU A 66 9.23 -8.49 -19.49
CA LEU A 66 9.41 -7.68 -18.29
C LEU A 66 8.60 -6.39 -18.33
N TYR A 67 8.60 -5.67 -19.46
CA TYR A 67 7.76 -4.49 -19.67
C TYR A 67 6.28 -4.84 -19.45
N ALA A 68 5.80 -5.92 -20.08
CA ALA A 68 4.41 -6.32 -19.96
C ALA A 68 4.02 -6.67 -18.52
N ALA A 69 4.89 -7.41 -17.82
CA ALA A 69 4.70 -7.74 -16.41
C ALA A 69 4.67 -6.49 -15.52
N LEU A 70 5.56 -5.52 -15.76
CA LEU A 70 5.61 -4.27 -14.99
C LEU A 70 4.42 -3.35 -15.29
N VAL A 71 3.95 -3.26 -16.53
CA VAL A 71 2.73 -2.52 -16.87
C VAL A 71 1.51 -3.17 -16.23
N ALA A 72 1.38 -4.49 -16.32
CA ALA A 72 0.31 -5.23 -15.66
C ALA A 72 0.36 -5.08 -14.13
N GLY A 73 1.56 -5.14 -13.54
CA GLY A 73 1.79 -4.93 -12.11
C GLY A 73 1.44 -3.50 -11.68
N THR A 74 1.88 -2.49 -12.43
CA THR A 74 1.51 -1.08 -12.20
C THR A 74 0.00 -0.91 -12.27
N ALA A 75 -0.65 -1.50 -13.27
CA ALA A 75 -2.08 -1.40 -13.45
C ALA A 75 -2.86 -2.08 -12.33
N GLY A 76 -2.47 -3.31 -11.96
CA GLY A 76 -3.08 -4.05 -10.87
C GLY A 76 -2.90 -3.35 -9.53
N TYR A 77 -1.69 -2.85 -9.24
CA TYR A 77 -1.39 -2.12 -8.01
C TYR A 77 -2.13 -0.78 -7.93
N ALA A 78 -2.18 -0.01 -9.02
CA ALA A 78 -2.97 1.21 -9.07
C ALA A 78 -4.46 0.91 -8.87
N ALA A 79 -5.01 -0.12 -9.51
CA ALA A 79 -6.41 -0.50 -9.37
C ALA A 79 -6.78 -0.99 -7.97
N SER A 80 -5.85 -1.64 -7.23
CA SER A 80 -6.10 -2.10 -5.87
C SER A 80 -5.98 -0.99 -4.82
N THR A 81 -5.33 0.12 -5.16
CA THR A 81 -5.02 1.20 -4.21
C THR A 81 -5.74 2.51 -4.49
N HIS A 82 -6.21 2.72 -5.73
CA HIS A 82 -6.90 3.94 -6.14
C HIS A 82 -8.36 3.64 -6.50
N SER A 83 -9.26 4.40 -5.92
CA SER A 83 -10.68 4.36 -6.26
C SER A 83 -10.95 5.18 -7.52
N PHE A 84 -10.84 4.57 -8.70
CA PHE A 84 -11.08 5.26 -9.98
C PHE A 84 -12.57 5.33 -10.38
N GLY A 85 -13.45 4.64 -9.64
CA GLY A 85 -14.83 4.42 -10.07
C GLY A 85 -14.92 3.57 -11.35
N ALA A 86 -16.13 3.18 -11.77
CA ALA A 86 -16.30 2.27 -12.91
C ALA A 86 -15.72 2.84 -14.22
N THR A 87 -16.01 4.11 -14.53
CA THR A 87 -15.53 4.78 -15.74
C THR A 87 -14.02 4.96 -15.73
N GLY A 88 -13.44 5.39 -14.60
CA GLY A 88 -11.99 5.58 -14.48
C GLY A 88 -11.23 4.26 -14.60
N THR A 89 -11.73 3.18 -13.99
CA THR A 89 -11.14 1.85 -14.14
C THR A 89 -11.16 1.37 -15.59
N PHE A 90 -12.27 1.57 -16.32
CA PHE A 90 -12.35 1.20 -17.73
C PHE A 90 -11.32 1.97 -18.59
N VAL A 91 -11.26 3.30 -18.44
CA VAL A 91 -10.29 4.14 -19.16
C VAL A 91 -8.87 3.71 -18.84
N PHE A 92 -8.56 3.45 -17.57
CA PHE A 92 -7.25 3.02 -17.12
C PHE A 92 -6.84 1.67 -17.73
N VAL A 93 -7.75 0.69 -17.77
CA VAL A 93 -7.51 -0.61 -18.41
C VAL A 93 -7.26 -0.43 -19.91
N VAL A 94 -8.06 0.40 -20.59
CA VAL A 94 -7.85 0.69 -22.02
C VAL A 94 -6.48 1.31 -22.26
N LEU A 95 -6.06 2.28 -21.44
CA LEU A 95 -4.73 2.89 -21.54
C LEU A 95 -3.61 1.88 -21.31
N ALA A 96 -3.75 0.99 -20.33
CA ALA A 96 -2.79 -0.08 -20.08
C ALA A 96 -2.68 -1.04 -21.28
N LEU A 97 -3.81 -1.42 -21.89
CA LEU A 97 -3.84 -2.25 -23.10
C LEU A 97 -3.20 -1.55 -24.30
N VAL A 98 -3.49 -0.26 -24.49
CA VAL A 98 -2.85 0.55 -25.55
C VAL A 98 -1.34 0.62 -25.33
N ALA A 99 -0.87 0.81 -24.10
CA ALA A 99 0.56 0.80 -23.78
C ALA A 99 1.21 -0.56 -24.06
N LEU A 100 0.54 -1.67 -23.72
CA LEU A 100 1.02 -3.03 -23.97
C LEU A 100 1.10 -3.34 -25.47
N LEU A 101 -0.03 -3.20 -26.17
CA LEU A 101 -0.14 -3.51 -27.60
C LEU A 101 0.70 -2.55 -28.45
N GLY A 102 0.72 -1.26 -28.07
CA GLY A 102 1.53 -0.25 -28.72
C GLY A 102 3.03 -0.56 -28.62
N ALA A 103 3.51 -0.97 -27.44
CA ALA A 103 4.91 -1.36 -27.27
C ALA A 103 5.28 -2.59 -28.11
N ILE A 104 4.42 -3.63 -28.13
CA ILE A 104 4.63 -4.82 -28.97
C ILE A 104 4.70 -4.41 -30.44
N TYR A 105 3.73 -3.63 -30.92
CA TYR A 105 3.67 -3.17 -32.30
C TYR A 105 4.90 -2.33 -32.70
N VAL A 106 5.33 -1.40 -31.84
CA VAL A 106 6.50 -0.55 -32.13
C VAL A 106 7.80 -1.36 -32.15
N VAL A 107 7.98 -2.28 -31.20
CA VAL A 107 9.25 -3.02 -31.07
C VAL A 107 9.34 -4.17 -32.09
N GLU A 108 8.30 -4.99 -32.21
CA GLU A 108 8.29 -6.15 -33.10
C GLU A 108 8.00 -5.75 -34.55
N GLU A 109 6.86 -5.12 -34.81
CA GLU A 109 6.37 -4.86 -36.17
C GLU A 109 7.19 -3.76 -36.87
N ARG A 110 7.44 -2.64 -36.17
CA ARG A 110 8.17 -1.50 -36.75
C ARG A 110 9.68 -1.59 -36.67
N ARG A 111 10.22 -2.69 -36.09
CA ARG A 111 11.65 -2.87 -35.81
C ARG A 111 12.29 -1.62 -35.18
N TYR A 112 11.55 -0.91 -34.33
CA TYR A 112 12.04 0.32 -33.75
C TYR A 112 13.30 0.02 -32.92
N ARG A 113 14.40 0.71 -33.27
CA ARG A 113 15.68 0.62 -32.60
C ARG A 113 16.07 2.01 -32.16
N LEU A 114 16.11 2.22 -30.84
CA LEU A 114 16.59 3.46 -30.29
C LEU A 114 18.09 3.59 -30.58
N ARG A 115 18.51 4.80 -30.96
CA ARG A 115 19.93 5.15 -31.04
C ARG A 115 20.50 5.16 -29.63
N ARG A 116 21.80 4.91 -29.50
CA ARG A 116 22.48 4.90 -28.20
C ARG A 116 22.27 6.19 -27.40
N GLY A 117 22.28 7.34 -28.08
CA GLY A 117 22.02 8.64 -27.45
C GLY A 117 20.60 8.77 -26.90
N GLU A 118 19.59 8.28 -27.63
CA GLU A 118 18.18 8.32 -27.22
C GLU A 118 17.94 7.42 -26.01
N ALA A 119 18.56 6.23 -26.00
CA ALA A 119 18.46 5.30 -24.88
C ALA A 119 19.16 5.84 -23.62
N VAL A 120 20.33 6.46 -23.76
CA VAL A 120 21.01 7.12 -22.63
C VAL A 120 20.15 8.27 -22.11
N ALA A 121 19.59 9.10 -23.00
CA ALA A 121 18.69 10.19 -22.61
C ALA A 121 17.46 9.67 -21.86
N ALA A 122 16.83 8.60 -22.35
CA ALA A 122 15.68 7.99 -21.68
C ALA A 122 16.03 7.46 -20.28
N VAL A 123 17.17 6.78 -20.13
CA VAL A 123 17.66 6.30 -18.83
C VAL A 123 17.91 7.46 -17.86
N VAL A 124 18.56 8.54 -18.34
CA VAL A 124 18.82 9.73 -17.52
C VAL A 124 17.52 10.40 -17.09
N VAL A 125 16.56 10.57 -18.01
CA VAL A 125 15.24 11.15 -17.69
C VAL A 125 14.51 10.29 -16.67
N VAL A 126 14.50 8.97 -16.82
CA VAL A 126 13.88 8.05 -15.85
C VAL A 126 14.57 8.13 -14.49
N ALA A 127 15.90 8.17 -14.45
CA ALA A 127 16.66 8.27 -13.21
C ALA A 127 16.37 9.60 -12.48
N LEU A 128 16.31 10.71 -13.22
CA LEU A 128 15.99 12.03 -12.65
C LEU A 128 14.53 12.08 -12.16
N ALA A 129 13.58 11.58 -12.94
CA ALA A 129 12.17 11.54 -12.54
C ALA A 129 11.96 10.66 -11.29
N GLY A 130 12.53 9.45 -11.28
CA GLY A 130 12.44 8.54 -10.14
C GLY A 130 13.13 9.11 -8.90
N GLY A 131 14.32 9.69 -9.06
CA GLY A 131 15.04 10.34 -7.96
C GLY A 131 14.27 11.54 -7.39
N ALA A 132 13.68 12.37 -8.25
CA ALA A 132 12.86 13.49 -7.82
C ALA A 132 11.62 13.03 -7.03
N LEU A 133 10.88 12.04 -7.54
CA LEU A 133 9.71 11.47 -6.85
C LEU A 133 10.07 10.95 -5.46
N VAL A 134 11.11 10.12 -5.36
CA VAL A 134 11.57 9.56 -4.08
C VAL A 134 12.03 10.66 -3.12
N ALA A 135 12.76 11.67 -3.63
CA ALA A 135 13.24 12.77 -2.81
C ALA A 135 12.09 13.64 -2.26
N THR A 136 11.05 13.88 -3.06
CA THR A 136 9.87 14.64 -2.62
C THR A 136 9.04 13.89 -1.58
N ASP A 137 9.04 12.56 -1.65
CA ASP A 137 8.21 11.68 -0.82
C ASP A 137 8.82 11.48 0.58
N LEU A 138 10.10 11.15 0.64
CA LEU A 138 10.82 10.91 1.91
C LEU A 138 10.98 12.17 2.77
N GLY A 139 10.71 13.36 2.22
CA GLY A 139 10.88 14.63 2.91
C GLY A 139 9.72 14.99 3.86
N THR A 140 8.65 14.19 3.90
CA THR A 140 7.41 14.55 4.61
C THR A 140 6.84 13.39 5.42
N SER A 141 6.25 13.68 6.59
CA SER A 141 5.32 12.78 7.28
C SER A 141 3.93 13.39 7.21
N PRO A 142 3.17 13.11 6.15
CA PRO A 142 1.98 13.92 5.81
C PRO A 142 0.69 13.45 6.49
N LEU A 143 0.74 12.32 7.22
CA LEU A 143 -0.44 11.71 7.82
C LEU A 143 -0.62 12.15 9.27
N SER A 144 -1.79 12.69 9.57
CA SER A 144 -2.23 12.93 10.95
C SER A 144 -3.38 12.00 11.29
N TYR A 145 -3.26 11.34 12.44
CA TYR A 145 -4.21 10.36 12.93
C TYR A 145 -4.97 10.89 14.15
N GLU A 146 -6.27 10.70 14.17
CA GLU A 146 -7.14 11.06 15.28
C GLU A 146 -8.04 9.87 15.62
N THR A 147 -8.11 9.48 16.89
CA THR A 147 -8.99 8.41 17.38
C THR A 147 -10.01 8.98 18.35
N SER A 148 -11.26 8.56 18.19
CA SER A 148 -12.38 8.94 19.05
C SER A 148 -13.13 7.70 19.48
N VAL A 149 -13.17 7.45 20.79
CA VAL A 149 -13.93 6.35 21.39
C VAL A 149 -15.35 6.84 21.70
N HIS A 150 -16.36 6.02 21.41
CA HIS A 150 -17.75 6.32 21.76
C HIS A 150 -17.97 6.17 23.27
N GLY A 151 -18.97 6.87 23.85
CA GLY A 151 -19.30 6.69 25.28
C GLY A 151 -20.10 5.42 25.56
N SER A 152 -20.75 4.87 24.53
CA SER A 152 -21.54 3.64 24.58
C SER A 152 -21.52 2.95 23.22
N ALA A 153 -21.65 1.63 23.22
CA ALA A 153 -21.77 0.83 22.00
C ALA A 153 -23.09 0.05 22.00
N GLU A 154 -23.71 0.03 20.83
CA GLU A 154 -24.86 -0.83 20.55
C GLU A 154 -24.37 -2.22 20.14
N LEU A 155 -25.11 -3.25 20.58
CA LEU A 155 -24.85 -4.62 20.16
C LEU A 155 -25.63 -4.90 18.85
N PRO A 156 -25.04 -5.65 17.90
CA PRO A 156 -25.74 -6.00 16.67
C PRO A 156 -27.03 -6.79 16.96
N ALA A 157 -28.12 -6.43 16.28
CA ALA A 157 -29.45 -7.01 16.51
C ALA A 157 -29.58 -8.47 16.06
N ASP A 158 -28.66 -8.95 15.23
CA ASP A 158 -28.60 -10.33 14.75
C ASP A 158 -27.25 -10.96 15.17
N PRO A 159 -27.24 -11.93 16.10
CA PRO A 159 -26.02 -12.57 16.60
C PRO A 159 -25.33 -13.46 15.55
N GLU A 160 -26.03 -13.90 14.49
CA GLU A 160 -25.44 -14.62 13.35
C GLU A 160 -24.74 -13.65 12.36
N GLN A 161 -25.11 -12.37 12.45
CA GLN A 161 -24.55 -11.16 11.86
C GLN A 161 -23.03 -11.10 11.73
N SER A 162 -22.42 -10.92 12.90
CA SER A 162 -21.01 -10.61 13.17
C SER A 162 -20.97 -10.17 14.64
N ALA A 163 -20.11 -10.77 15.46
CA ALA A 163 -19.83 -10.31 16.83
C ALA A 163 -18.97 -9.01 16.87
N ALA A 164 -19.24 -8.12 15.90
CA ALA A 164 -18.53 -6.89 15.62
C ALA A 164 -19.24 -5.74 16.34
N VAL A 165 -18.61 -5.21 17.38
CA VAL A 165 -19.14 -4.08 18.16
C VAL A 165 -18.36 -2.83 17.79
N VAL A 166 -19.04 -1.80 17.30
CA VAL A 166 -18.41 -0.52 16.97
C VAL A 166 -18.21 0.28 18.26
N VAL A 167 -16.96 0.54 18.59
CA VAL A 167 -16.55 1.18 19.86
C VAL A 167 -16.05 2.62 19.66
N GLY A 168 -15.93 3.07 18.42
CA GLY A 168 -15.38 4.37 18.11
C GLY A 168 -15.14 4.56 16.62
N SER A 169 -14.37 5.59 16.32
CA SER A 169 -13.94 5.93 14.97
C SER A 169 -12.51 6.42 14.98
N ALA A 170 -11.76 6.11 13.93
CA ALA A 170 -10.48 6.72 13.64
C ALA A 170 -10.55 7.52 12.35
N THR A 171 -9.87 8.65 12.32
CA THR A 171 -9.75 9.52 11.15
C THR A 171 -8.28 9.67 10.82
N VAL A 172 -7.94 9.57 9.54
CA VAL A 172 -6.63 9.92 9.01
C VAL A 172 -6.80 11.01 7.96
N ASP A 173 -5.98 12.04 8.11
CA ASP A 173 -5.89 13.18 7.19
C ASP A 173 -4.54 13.12 6.47
N ASN A 174 -4.56 13.39 5.17
CA ASN A 174 -3.37 13.45 4.33
C ASN A 174 -3.23 14.85 3.74
N ASP A 175 -2.34 15.65 4.32
CA ASP A 175 -2.10 17.03 3.91
C ASP A 175 -1.15 17.15 2.69
N PHE A 176 -0.79 16.02 2.08
CA PHE A 176 0.12 15.97 0.95
C PHE A 176 -0.57 15.58 -0.35
N VAL A 177 0.12 15.81 -1.47
CA VAL A 177 -0.45 15.61 -2.81
C VAL A 177 -0.47 14.14 -3.24
N TYR A 178 0.36 13.28 -2.64
CA TYR A 178 0.43 11.87 -2.97
C TYR A 178 -0.53 11.04 -2.12
N ARG A 179 -0.96 9.91 -2.67
CA ARG A 179 -1.75 8.91 -1.95
C ARG A 179 -0.82 8.12 -1.04
N GLU A 180 -1.16 8.08 0.24
CA GLU A 180 -0.33 7.48 1.27
C GLU A 180 -0.91 6.16 1.78
N GLN A 181 -0.03 5.29 2.28
CA GLN A 181 -0.44 4.07 2.95
C GLN A 181 -0.89 4.40 4.38
N VAL A 182 -2.05 3.88 4.76
CA VAL A 182 -2.62 4.15 6.08
C VAL A 182 -2.10 3.12 7.08
N SER A 183 -1.61 3.59 8.21
CA SER A 183 -1.20 2.75 9.34
C SER A 183 -1.76 3.37 10.62
N PHE A 184 -3.01 3.03 10.94
CA PHE A 184 -3.61 3.45 12.20
C PHE A 184 -2.82 2.89 13.40
N PRO A 185 -2.76 3.62 14.52
CA PRO A 185 -2.13 3.14 15.74
C PRO A 185 -2.73 1.81 16.17
N ALA A 186 -1.89 0.91 16.71
CA ALA A 186 -2.37 -0.36 17.22
C ALA A 186 -3.39 -0.10 18.34
N ALA A 187 -4.51 -0.82 18.32
CA ALA A 187 -5.54 -0.68 19.33
C ALA A 187 -6.03 -2.05 19.79
N ARG A 188 -6.29 -2.15 21.08
CA ARG A 188 -6.80 -3.35 21.75
C ARG A 188 -7.95 -2.96 22.66
N ALA A 189 -8.84 -3.90 22.89
CA ALA A 189 -9.96 -3.71 23.79
C ALA A 189 -10.04 -4.84 24.81
N CYS A 190 -10.55 -4.49 25.99
CA CYS A 190 -10.84 -5.43 27.05
C CYS A 190 -12.32 -5.34 27.38
N VAL A 191 -13.00 -6.45 27.15
CA VAL A 191 -14.45 -6.58 27.36
C VAL A 191 -14.68 -7.21 28.71
N PHE A 192 -15.44 -6.53 29.57
CA PHE A 192 -15.84 -7.01 30.88
C PHE A 192 -17.33 -7.31 30.87
N ASN A 193 -17.70 -8.54 31.25
CA ASN A 193 -19.10 -9.00 31.39
C ASN A 193 -19.52 -9.10 32.87
N GLY A 194 -18.91 -8.28 33.74
CA GLY A 194 -19.16 -8.25 35.18
C GLY A 194 -18.53 -9.40 35.99
N THR A 195 -18.14 -10.52 35.36
CA THR A 195 -17.52 -11.68 36.04
C THR A 195 -16.16 -12.09 35.49
N GLY A 196 -15.85 -11.71 34.25
CA GLY A 196 -14.59 -12.02 33.60
C GLY A 196 -14.14 -10.93 32.63
N ARG A 197 -12.90 -11.08 32.15
CA ARG A 197 -12.26 -10.20 31.17
C ARG A 197 -11.91 -10.99 29.92
N THR A 198 -12.19 -10.42 28.76
CA THR A 198 -11.73 -10.95 27.46
C THR A 198 -10.97 -9.87 26.71
N ASP A 199 -9.72 -10.17 26.36
CA ASP A 199 -8.86 -9.29 25.58
C ASP A 199 -9.10 -9.57 24.09
N THR A 200 -9.28 -8.52 23.28
CA THR A 200 -9.62 -8.63 21.86
C THR A 200 -9.01 -7.49 21.04
N PRO A 201 -8.56 -7.74 19.80
CA PRO A 201 -8.05 -6.69 18.94
C PRO A 201 -9.16 -5.71 18.53
N VAL A 202 -8.78 -4.44 18.38
CA VAL A 202 -9.62 -3.45 17.69
C VAL A 202 -9.20 -3.43 16.22
N LEU A 203 -10.15 -3.69 15.34
CA LEU A 203 -9.95 -3.60 13.90
C LEU A 203 -10.50 -2.28 13.38
N TYR A 204 -9.80 -1.72 12.41
CA TYR A 204 -10.24 -0.53 11.68
C TYR A 204 -10.94 -0.98 10.40
N GLY A 205 -12.20 -0.59 10.22
CA GLY A 205 -13.02 -1.02 9.09
C GLY A 205 -13.87 0.08 8.46
N THR A 206 -14.21 -0.10 7.19
CA THR A 206 -15.16 0.75 6.46
C THR A 206 -15.99 -0.11 5.52
N ASN A 207 -17.32 0.03 5.55
CA ASN A 207 -18.25 -0.66 4.65
C ASN A 207 -18.03 -2.19 4.53
N GLY A 208 -17.76 -2.86 5.66
CA GLY A 208 -17.54 -4.32 5.68
C GLY A 208 -16.14 -4.78 5.21
N SER A 209 -15.26 -3.85 4.83
CA SER A 209 -13.85 -4.12 4.60
C SER A 209 -13.06 -3.73 5.84
N TYR A 210 -12.34 -4.70 6.41
CA TYR A 210 -11.32 -4.45 7.42
C TYR A 210 -10.00 -4.11 6.73
N PHE A 211 -9.19 -3.25 7.34
CA PHE A 211 -7.86 -2.84 6.85
C PHE A 211 -7.93 -1.91 5.62
N PRO A 212 -8.43 -0.67 5.77
CA PRO A 212 -8.27 0.34 4.72
C PRO A 212 -6.78 0.53 4.42
N SER A 213 -6.42 0.49 3.14
CA SER A 213 -5.01 0.44 2.73
C SER A 213 -4.39 1.80 2.40
N SER A 214 -5.20 2.81 2.05
CA SER A 214 -4.64 4.11 1.62
C SER A 214 -5.63 5.27 1.71
N VAL A 215 -5.10 6.48 1.80
CA VAL A 215 -5.84 7.75 1.75
C VAL A 215 -5.30 8.61 0.61
N GLY A 216 -6.20 9.15 -0.22
CA GLY A 216 -5.81 10.00 -1.35
C GLY A 216 -5.12 11.30 -0.89
N GLY A 217 -4.37 11.94 -1.79
CA GLY A 217 -3.73 13.23 -1.48
C GLY A 217 -4.76 14.32 -1.22
N ASN A 218 -4.50 15.17 -0.22
CA ASN A 218 -5.45 16.15 0.35
C ASN A 218 -6.78 15.50 0.78
N GLY A 219 -6.73 14.21 1.12
CA GLY A 219 -7.88 13.39 1.41
C GLY A 219 -8.03 13.12 2.90
N ARG A 220 -9.26 12.83 3.29
CA ARG A 220 -9.62 12.37 4.63
C ARG A 220 -10.24 10.98 4.52
N LEU A 221 -9.83 10.06 5.38
CA LEU A 221 -10.44 8.76 5.54
C LEU A 221 -10.90 8.59 6.98
N ARG A 222 -12.19 8.31 7.15
CA ARG A 222 -12.80 7.96 8.44
C ARG A 222 -13.20 6.50 8.43
N VAL A 223 -12.82 5.77 9.46
CA VAL A 223 -13.08 4.34 9.64
C VAL A 223 -13.65 4.08 11.02
N ASP A 224 -14.40 3.00 11.14
CA ASP A 224 -14.96 2.55 12.41
C ASP A 224 -13.92 1.71 13.15
N MET A 225 -13.88 1.89 14.47
CA MET A 225 -13.12 1.04 15.38
C MET A 225 -14.04 -0.06 15.87
N THR A 226 -13.73 -1.29 15.50
CA THR A 226 -14.59 -2.45 15.71
C THR A 226 -13.89 -3.48 16.58
N VAL A 227 -14.55 -3.87 17.65
CA VAL A 227 -14.13 -4.98 18.50
C VAL A 227 -14.73 -6.27 18.00
N LEU A 228 -13.89 -7.29 17.80
CA LEU A 228 -14.33 -8.66 17.49
C LEU A 228 -14.30 -9.51 18.76
N ALA A 229 -15.37 -9.48 19.54
CA ALA A 229 -15.48 -10.32 20.74
C ALA A 229 -16.08 -11.70 20.38
N PRO A 230 -15.77 -12.77 21.13
CA PRO A 230 -16.48 -14.04 20.97
C PRO A 230 -17.98 -13.84 21.18
N GLN A 231 -18.82 -14.53 20.40
CA GLN A 231 -20.28 -14.41 20.47
C GLN A 231 -20.82 -14.59 21.90
N ALA A 232 -20.32 -15.59 22.64
CA ALA A 232 -20.70 -15.82 24.03
C ALA A 232 -20.42 -14.64 24.97
N VAL A 233 -19.38 -13.84 24.67
CA VAL A 233 -19.07 -12.62 25.43
C VAL A 233 -20.05 -11.51 25.05
N VAL A 234 -20.33 -11.33 23.76
CA VAL A 234 -21.29 -10.32 23.26
C VAL A 234 -22.70 -10.57 23.80
N GLU A 235 -23.16 -11.82 23.81
CA GLU A 235 -24.48 -12.23 24.35
C GLU A 235 -24.58 -12.08 25.87
N SER A 236 -23.44 -12.00 26.57
CA SER A 236 -23.39 -11.79 28.02
C SER A 236 -23.38 -10.32 28.44
N LEU A 237 -23.45 -9.38 27.49
CA LEU A 237 -23.47 -7.95 27.76
C LEU A 237 -24.87 -7.38 27.63
N ASP A 238 -25.24 -6.48 28.54
CA ASP A 238 -26.47 -5.70 28.46
C ASP A 238 -26.26 -4.46 27.57
N ALA A 239 -27.05 -4.35 26.49
CA ALA A 239 -27.02 -3.17 25.61
C ALA A 239 -27.81 -1.98 26.20
N PRO A 240 -27.33 -0.73 26.08
CA PRO A 240 -26.05 -0.32 25.49
C PRO A 240 -24.88 -0.49 26.47
N VAL A 241 -23.73 -0.93 25.94
CA VAL A 241 -22.55 -1.22 26.77
C VAL A 241 -21.69 0.04 26.90
N PRO A 242 -21.27 0.46 28.11
CA PRO A 242 -20.37 1.59 28.28
C PRO A 242 -19.01 1.35 27.62
N VAL A 243 -18.50 2.35 26.90
CA VAL A 243 -17.19 2.28 26.26
C VAL A 243 -16.30 3.41 26.78
N GLU A 244 -15.06 3.07 27.14
CA GLU A 244 -14.11 3.97 27.80
C GLU A 244 -12.73 3.88 27.16
N ARG A 245 -12.03 5.00 27.05
CA ARG A 245 -10.61 5.04 26.67
C ARG A 245 -9.75 4.95 27.93
N ALA A 246 -8.69 4.15 27.89
CA ALA A 246 -7.69 4.07 28.95
C ALA A 246 -6.28 3.81 28.39
N ASP A 247 -5.25 4.04 29.20
CA ASP A 247 -3.85 3.80 28.82
C ASP A 247 -3.46 2.32 28.92
N ASP A 248 -4.16 1.56 29.77
CA ASP A 248 -4.00 0.12 29.86
C ASP A 248 -5.31 -0.54 30.27
N CYS A 249 -5.43 -1.84 29.99
CA CYS A 249 -6.57 -2.63 30.39
C CYS A 249 -6.52 -2.94 31.87
N PRO A 250 -7.56 -2.56 32.64
CA PRO A 250 -7.67 -2.95 34.04
C PRO A 250 -7.63 -4.47 34.21
N ALA A 251 -7.12 -4.93 35.35
CA ALA A 251 -7.14 -6.36 35.68
C ALA A 251 -8.59 -6.87 35.83
N GLU A 252 -9.44 -6.06 36.47
CA GLU A 252 -10.82 -6.43 36.81
C GLU A 252 -11.76 -5.23 36.66
N SER A 253 -13.06 -5.52 36.56
CA SER A 253 -14.13 -4.53 36.54
C SER A 253 -15.35 -5.10 37.25
N GLY A 254 -15.89 -4.38 38.25
CA GLY A 254 -17.12 -4.77 38.94
C GLY A 254 -18.41 -4.45 38.17
N ARG A 255 -18.30 -4.02 36.91
CA ARG A 255 -19.42 -3.72 36.01
C ARG A 255 -19.07 -4.07 34.57
N GLU A 256 -20.11 -4.22 33.76
CA GLU A 256 -20.00 -4.41 32.32
C GLU A 256 -19.50 -3.14 31.63
N ARG A 257 -18.48 -3.28 30.78
CA ARG A 257 -17.91 -2.21 29.96
C ARG A 257 -16.90 -2.73 28.96
N ILE A 258 -16.62 -1.93 27.94
CA ILE A 258 -15.53 -2.12 27.00
C ILE A 258 -14.49 -1.02 27.24
N VAL A 259 -13.25 -1.42 27.52
CA VAL A 259 -12.13 -0.48 27.64
C VAL A 259 -11.28 -0.58 26.39
N VAL A 260 -11.07 0.54 25.70
CA VAL A 260 -10.23 0.64 24.50
C VAL A 260 -8.90 1.29 24.86
N VAL A 261 -7.81 0.62 24.49
CA VAL A 261 -6.44 1.09 24.62
C VAL A 261 -5.87 1.30 23.23
N VAL A 262 -5.33 2.48 22.97
CA VAL A 262 -4.69 2.85 21.70
C VAL A 262 -3.23 3.12 22.00
N ASP A 263 -2.34 2.39 21.33
CA ASP A 263 -0.89 2.56 21.46
C ASP A 263 -0.49 3.80 20.63
N GLU A 264 -0.11 4.89 21.30
CA GLU A 264 0.39 6.13 20.68
C GLU A 264 1.87 6.05 20.29
#